data_AF-A0A1I5NRB8-F1
#
_entry.id   AF-A0A1I5NRB8-F1
#
_cell.length_a   1.000
_cell.length_b   1.000
_cell.length_c   1.000
_cell.angle_alpha   90.00
_cell.angle_beta   90.00
_cell.angle_gamma   90.00
#
_symmetry.space_group_name_H-M   'P 1'
#
loop_
_entity.id
_entity.type
_entity.pdbx_description
1 polymer ?
#
loop_
_entity_poly.entity_id
_entity_poly.type
_entity_poly.pdbx_seq_one_letter_code
_entity_poly.pdbx_strand_id
1 'polypeptide(L)'
;MRMNKKELEAFAKEAAKGIKTPEDLNEFSQMLKKITVEAALNAEMDEHLGYEKHQKSPSNNSRNGTSSKRVKTEEGEFDLDTPR
;
A
#
# COMPACT_ATOMS: atom_id res chain seq x y z
N MET A 1 -14.18 -6.54 -0.80
CA MET A 1 -14.15 -6.59 0.68
C MET A 1 -14.68 -5.26 1.20
N ARG A 2 -15.80 -5.24 1.95
CA ARG A 2 -16.36 -4.00 2.53
C ARG A 2 -16.04 -4.04 4.02
N MET A 3 -15.06 -3.25 4.48
CA MET A 3 -14.81 -3.13 5.93
C MET A 3 -16.10 -2.69 6.62
N ASN A 4 -16.42 -3.32 7.75
CA ASN A 4 -17.55 -2.88 8.55
C ASN A 4 -17.20 -1.50 9.16
N LYS A 5 -18.15 -0.56 9.17
CA LYS A 5 -17.95 0.79 9.72
C LYS A 5 -17.42 0.75 11.17
N LYS A 6 -17.86 -0.22 11.97
CA LYS A 6 -17.38 -0.41 13.35
C LYS A 6 -15.90 -0.79 13.43
N GLU A 7 -15.42 -1.64 12.53
CA GLU A 7 -14.01 -2.07 12.49
C GLU A 7 -13.12 -0.90 12.07
N LEU A 8 -13.57 -0.11 11.08
CA LEU A 8 -12.85 1.08 10.64
C LEU A 8 -12.77 2.15 11.75
N GLU A 9 -13.87 2.38 12.48
CA GLU A 9 -13.88 3.30 13.63
C GLU A 9 -12.96 2.80 14.76
N ALA A 10 -12.94 1.50 15.05
CA ALA A 10 -12.06 0.92 16.05
C ALA A 10 -10.58 1.09 15.66
N PHE A 11 -10.24 0.80 14.40
CA PHE A 11 -8.90 1.02 13.84
C PHE A 11 -8.48 2.50 13.94
N ALA A 12 -9.35 3.43 13.53
CA ALA A 12 -9.07 4.86 13.59
C ALA A 12 -8.85 5.35 15.03
N LYS A 13 -9.65 4.86 16.00
CA LYS A 13 -9.45 5.18 17.43
C LYS A 13 -8.14 4.64 17.98
N GLU A 14 -7.71 3.46 17.54
CA GLU A 14 -6.43 2.90 17.95
C GLU A 14 -5.27 3.73 17.38
N ALA A 15 -5.30 4.05 16.08
CA ALA A 15 -4.29 4.89 15.44
C ALA A 15 -4.20 6.29 16.06
N ALA A 16 -5.35 6.88 16.44
CA ALA A 16 -5.41 8.21 17.04
C ALA A 16 -4.64 8.33 18.37
N LYS A 17 -4.41 7.23 19.10
CA LYS A 17 -3.62 7.26 20.35
C LYS A 17 -2.17 7.70 20.13
N GLY A 18 -1.62 7.49 18.93
CA GLY A 18 -0.25 7.84 18.55
C GLY A 18 -0.11 9.19 17.87
N ILE A 19 -1.21 9.82 17.44
CA ILE A 19 -1.22 11.05 16.64
C ILE A 19 -1.41 12.24 17.58
N LYS A 20 -0.43 13.15 17.63
CA LYS A 20 -0.42 14.31 18.53
C LYS A 20 -0.52 15.64 17.79
N THR A 21 -0.11 15.67 16.53
CA THR A 21 -0.06 16.89 15.70
C THR A 21 -0.78 16.69 14.37
N PRO A 22 -1.17 17.78 13.67
CA PRO A 22 -1.64 17.71 12.29
C PRO A 22 -0.63 17.05 11.34
N GLU A 23 0.66 17.25 11.59
CA GLU A 23 1.76 16.64 10.83
C GLU A 23 1.77 15.12 11.01
N ASP A 24 1.62 14.62 12.25
CA ASP A 24 1.52 13.17 12.52
C ASP A 24 0.33 12.53 11.78
N LEU A 25 -0.80 13.25 11.70
CA LEU A 25 -1.98 12.80 10.98
C LEU A 25 -1.72 12.73 9.47
N ASN A 26 -1.01 13.71 8.92
CA ASN A 26 -0.63 13.72 7.51
C ASN A 26 0.34 12.57 7.18
N GLU A 27 1.35 12.34 8.01
CA GLU A 27 2.28 11.21 7.85
C GLU A 27 1.54 9.86 7.88
N PHE A 28 0.61 9.70 8.82
CA PHE A 28 -0.24 8.52 8.90
C PHE A 28 -1.09 8.32 7.64
N SER A 29 -1.72 9.38 7.13
CA SER A 29 -2.50 9.34 5.89
C SER A 29 -1.63 8.92 4.69
N GLN A 30 -0.43 9.50 4.55
CA GLN A 30 0.51 9.15 3.50
C GLN A 30 0.98 7.68 3.60
N MET A 31 1.27 7.20 4.80
CA MET A 31 1.66 5.80 5.04
C MET A 31 0.52 4.84 4.68
N LEU A 32 -0.71 5.13 5.10
CA LEU A 32 -1.87 4.30 4.75
C LEU A 32 -2.09 4.24 3.24
N LYS A 33 -1.98 5.38 2.55
CA LYS A 33 -2.06 5.44 1.08
C LYS A 33 -0.96 4.61 0.44
N LYS A 34 0.29 4.78 0.89
CA LYS A 34 1.44 3.98 0.42
C LYS A 34 1.15 2.49 0.49
N ILE A 35 0.83 1.98 1.67
CA ILE A 35 0.58 0.54 1.90
C ILE A 35 -0.57 0.04 1.03
N THR A 36 -1.66 0.81 0.96
CA THR A 36 -2.85 0.42 0.18
C THR A 36 -2.54 0.33 -1.31
N VAL A 37 -1.83 1.33 -1.85
CA VAL A 37 -1.46 1.37 -3.28
C VAL A 37 -0.45 0.28 -3.60
N GLU A 38 0.56 0.06 -2.76
CA GLU A 38 1.55 -1.02 -2.97
C GLU A 38 0.91 -2.41 -2.92
N ALA A 39 -0.03 -2.64 -2.01
CA ALA A 39 -0.78 -3.88 -1.95
C ALA A 39 -1.60 -4.11 -3.23
N ALA A 40 -2.28 -3.07 -3.73
CA ALA A 40 -3.02 -3.14 -4.99
C ALA A 40 -2.09 -3.45 -6.17
N LEU A 41 -0.95 -2.75 -6.28
CA LEU A 41 0.03 -3.00 -7.34
C LEU A 41 0.64 -4.40 -7.29
N ASN A 42 0.86 -4.96 -6.09
CA ASN A 42 1.34 -6.34 -5.96
C ASN A 42 0.28 -7.35 -6.40
N ALA A 43 -1.00 -7.10 -6.08
CA ALA A 43 -2.11 -7.94 -6.56
C ALA A 43 -2.25 -7.87 -8.09
N GLU A 44 -2.13 -6.68 -8.68
CA GLU A 44 -2.07 -6.52 -10.14
C GLU A 44 -0.88 -7.27 -10.75
N MET A 45 0.27 -7.29 -10.08
CA MET A 45 1.43 -8.07 -10.52
C MET A 45 1.20 -9.59 -10.39
N ASP A 46 0.52 -10.04 -9.32
CA ASP A 46 0.12 -11.45 -9.16
C ASP A 46 -0.78 -11.87 -10.32
N GLU A 47 -1.77 -11.05 -10.68
CA GLU A 47 -2.66 -11.28 -11.82
C GLU A 47 -1.91 -11.26 -13.16
N HIS A 48 -1.04 -10.27 -13.36
CA HIS A 48 -0.27 -10.12 -14.60
C HIS A 48 0.66 -11.32 -14.85
N LEU A 49 1.37 -11.78 -13.82
CA LEU A 49 2.28 -12.92 -13.93
C LEU A 49 1.58 -14.27 -13.85
N GLY A 50 0.37 -14.32 -13.30
CA GLY A 50 -0.40 -15.53 -13.05
C GLY A 50 0.12 -16.36 -11.87
N TYR A 51 0.93 -15.78 -10.98
CA TYR A 51 1.45 -16.45 -9.79
C TYR A 51 1.83 -15.47 -8.68
N GLU A 52 1.67 -15.91 -7.44
CA GLU A 52 1.99 -15.13 -6.24
C GLU A 52 3.50 -15.03 -6.00
N LYS A 53 3.93 -14.00 -5.27
CA LYS A 53 5.32 -13.86 -4.87
C LYS A 53 5.83 -15.13 -4.14
N HIS A 54 6.97 -15.65 -4.59
CA HIS A 54 7.60 -16.90 -4.12
C HIS A 54 6.88 -18.21 -4.49
N GLN A 55 5.76 -18.15 -5.21
CA GLN A 55 5.14 -19.35 -5.76
C GLN A 55 5.99 -19.91 -6.92
N LYS A 56 6.14 -21.24 -6.99
CA LYS A 56 6.75 -21.89 -8.17
C LYS A 56 5.83 -21.68 -9.37
N SER A 57 6.40 -21.20 -10.46
CA SER A 57 5.67 -20.94 -11.70
C SER A 57 6.44 -21.47 -12.91
N PRO A 58 5.75 -22.02 -13.92
CA PRO A 58 6.36 -22.36 -15.21
C PRO A 58 6.56 -21.13 -16.12
N SER A 59 6.18 -19.92 -15.66
CA SER A 59 6.32 -18.68 -16.43
C SER A 59 7.78 -18.40 -16.80
N ASN A 60 8.01 -17.87 -18.00
CA ASN A 60 9.32 -17.39 -18.44
C ASN A 60 9.64 -15.98 -17.92
N ASN A 61 8.65 -15.28 -17.36
CA ASN A 61 8.80 -13.98 -16.74
C ASN A 61 8.86 -14.14 -15.21
N SER A 62 9.73 -13.38 -14.56
CA SER A 62 9.97 -13.47 -13.13
C SER A 62 10.07 -12.09 -12.50
N ARG A 63 9.50 -11.96 -11.30
CA ARG A 63 9.62 -10.75 -10.48
C ARG A 63 11.09 -10.38 -10.30
N ASN A 64 11.38 -9.09 -10.45
CA ASN A 64 12.74 -8.55 -10.38
C ASN A 64 12.83 -7.38 -9.40
N GLY A 65 12.25 -7.59 -8.20
CA GLY A 65 12.31 -6.64 -7.09
C GLY A 65 11.28 -5.52 -7.20
N THR A 66 11.67 -4.33 -6.76
CA THR A 66 10.83 -3.14 -6.76
C THR A 66 11.58 -1.92 -7.31
N SER A 67 10.85 -0.90 -7.75
CA SER A 67 11.40 0.44 -8.03
C SER A 67 10.69 1.48 -7.18
N SER A 68 11.47 2.30 -6.50
CA SER A 68 10.97 3.45 -5.75
C SER A 68 10.62 4.61 -6.69
N LYS A 69 9.52 5.30 -6.42
CA LYS A 69 9.11 6.53 -7.12
C LYS A 69 8.40 7.48 -6.16
N ARG A 70 8.57 8.78 -6.37
CA ARG A 70 7.81 9.81 -5.66
C ARG A 70 6.55 10.16 -6.45
N VAL A 71 5.38 10.07 -5.82
CA VAL A 71 4.09 10.37 -6.43
C VAL A 71 3.54 11.66 -5.86
N LYS A 72 3.07 12.53 -6.75
CA LYS A 72 2.39 13.77 -6.42
C LYS A 72 0.89 13.61 -6.56
N THR A 73 0.16 14.05 -5.54
CA THR A 73 -1.30 14.10 -5.49
C THR A 73 -1.76 15.49 -5.08
N GLU A 74 -3.06 15.75 -5.12
CA GLU A 74 -3.64 17.01 -4.64
C GLU A 74 -3.38 17.23 -3.14
N GLU A 75 -3.26 16.14 -2.37
CA GLU A 75 -3.04 16.16 -0.92
C GLU A 75 -1.55 16.15 -0.53
N GLY A 76 -0.64 16.22 -1.51
CA GLY A 76 0.81 16.22 -1.28
C GLY A 76 1.56 15.09 -1.98
N GLU A 77 2.80 14.90 -1.57
CA GLU A 77 3.73 13.93 -2.17
C GLU A 77 4.07 12.81 -1.20
N PHE A 78 4.23 11.59 -1.71
CA PHE A 78 4.69 10.44 -0.94
C PHE A 78 5.48 9.45 -1.81
N ASP A 79 6.32 8.65 -1.18
CA ASP A 79 7.16 7.66 -1.86
C ASP A 79 6.44 6.31 -1.94
N LEU A 80 6.60 5.62 -3.08
CA LEU A 80 6.02 4.31 -3.39
C LEU A 80 7.08 3.35 -3.92
N ASP A 81 6.98 2.08 -3.53
CA ASP A 81 7.77 0.98 -4.01
C ASP A 81 6.91 0.08 -4.93
N THR A 82 7.14 0.20 -6.24
CA THR A 82 6.36 -0.52 -7.26
C THR A 82 6.99 -1.86 -7.61
N PRO A 83 6.21 -2.94 -7.75
CA PRO A 83 6.74 -4.25 -8.15
C PRO A 83 7.27 -4.23 -9.59
N ARG A 84 8.31 -5.02 -9.85
CA ARG A 84 8.91 -5.23 -11.17
C ARG A 84 8.90 -6.68 -11.58
#